data_AF-A0A1H5J9P9-F1
#
_entry.id   AF-A0A1H5J9P9-F1
#
_cell.length_a   1.000
_cell.length_b   1.000
_cell.length_c   1.000
_cell.angle_alpha   90.00
_cell.angle_beta   90.00
_cell.angle_gamma   90.00
#
_symmetry.space_group_name_H-M   'P 1'
#
loop_
_entity.id
_entity.type
_entity.pdbx_description
1 polymer ?
#
loop_
_entity_poly.entity_id
_entity_poly.type
_entity_poly.pdbx_seq_one_letter_code
_entity_poly.pdbx_strand_id
1 'polypeptide(L)'
;MSLNNFFDKDSFPTNASRGILAGFIGGLAGSALKSTVERFLQVRKIDEKSAQVKVMDQLAVKLTGTPIKLENEGIAEQLVNIPLGATVGAVYGYGKRDNTEVNILDGAILGGTTWASTHETSLPLMGLDRSPEKIPLKTQMHELLAHVIFGVTTEVVRGFVNEKLKQRLEEE
;
A
#
# COMPACT_ATOMS: atom_id res chain seq x y z
N MET A 1 27.46 -13.31 -16.61
CA MET A 1 26.29 -12.48 -17.01
C MET A 1 26.77 -11.03 -16.99
N SER A 2 26.84 -10.37 -18.15
CA SER A 2 27.46 -9.03 -18.26
C SER A 2 26.51 -7.95 -17.72
N LEU A 3 27.05 -6.97 -16.98
CA LEU A 3 26.31 -5.80 -16.45
C LEU A 3 25.59 -5.02 -17.56
N ASN A 4 26.08 -5.07 -18.79
CA ASN A 4 25.46 -4.40 -19.93
C ASN A 4 24.08 -5.00 -20.29
N ASN A 5 23.88 -6.31 -20.11
CA ASN A 5 22.58 -6.96 -20.36
C ASN A 5 21.50 -6.57 -19.33
N PHE A 6 21.89 -5.99 -18.19
CA PHE A 6 20.95 -5.52 -17.17
C PHE A 6 20.40 -4.14 -17.55
N PHE A 7 21.27 -3.23 -18.00
CA PHE A 7 20.88 -1.86 -18.40
C PHE A 7 20.23 -1.78 -19.78
N ASP A 8 20.61 -2.63 -20.74
CA ASP A 8 19.96 -2.68 -22.06
C ASP A 8 18.51 -3.20 -22.00
N LYS A 9 18.12 -3.87 -20.89
CA LYS A 9 16.75 -4.30 -20.62
C LYS A 9 15.90 -3.23 -19.93
N ASP A 10 16.43 -2.03 -19.68
CA ASP A 10 15.80 -1.01 -18.83
C ASP A 10 15.53 0.37 -19.52
N SER A 11 15.79 0.56 -20.82
CA SER A 11 15.36 1.74 -21.61
C SER A 11 13.84 1.82 -21.89
N PHE A 12 13.15 2.92 -21.57
CA PHE A 12 11.73 3.14 -21.94
C PHE A 12 11.46 2.74 -23.41
N PRO A 13 10.55 1.78 -23.71
CA PRO A 13 9.57 1.12 -22.83
C PRO A 13 10.04 -0.27 -22.34
N THR A 14 10.50 -0.37 -21.09
CA THR A 14 10.99 -1.63 -20.52
C THR A 14 10.10 -2.25 -19.48
N ASN A 15 10.35 -3.54 -19.23
CA ASN A 15 9.71 -4.32 -18.17
C ASN A 15 9.64 -3.56 -16.85
N ALA A 16 10.70 -2.80 -16.51
CA ALA A 16 10.76 -1.97 -15.31
C ALA A 16 9.65 -0.90 -15.27
N SER A 17 9.54 -0.04 -16.29
CA SER A 17 8.51 1.02 -16.35
C SER A 17 7.11 0.44 -16.31
N ARG A 18 6.88 -0.64 -17.08
CA ARG A 18 5.61 -1.36 -17.12
C ARG A 18 5.24 -1.94 -15.76
N GLY A 19 6.20 -2.60 -15.11
CA GLY A 19 6.05 -3.17 -13.77
C GLY A 19 5.76 -2.11 -12.72
N ILE A 20 6.49 -0.99 -12.72
CA ILE A 20 6.27 0.15 -11.82
C ILE A 20 4.86 0.71 -11.99
N LEU A 21 4.43 0.99 -13.23
CA LEU A 21 3.10 1.56 -13.52
C LEU A 21 1.98 0.60 -13.11
N ALA A 22 2.12 -0.69 -13.46
CA ALA A 22 1.15 -1.70 -13.08
C ALA A 22 1.07 -1.86 -11.56
N GLY A 23 2.21 -1.84 -10.88
CA GLY A 23 2.31 -1.88 -9.44
C GLY A 23 1.67 -0.65 -8.78
N PHE A 24 1.94 0.54 -9.30
CA PHE A 24 1.36 1.80 -8.81
C PHE A 24 -0.18 1.77 -8.89
N ILE A 25 -0.73 1.37 -10.04
CA ILE A 25 -2.18 1.23 -10.22
C ILE A 25 -2.74 0.14 -9.28
N GLY A 26 -2.04 -0.98 -9.14
CA GLY A 26 -2.40 -2.03 -8.19
C GLY A 26 -2.45 -1.53 -6.75
N GLY A 27 -1.45 -0.77 -6.33
CA GLY A 27 -1.36 -0.21 -4.98
C GLY A 27 -2.48 0.79 -4.68
N LEU A 28 -2.85 1.62 -5.66
CA LEU A 28 -4.01 2.52 -5.55
C LEU A 28 -5.32 1.73 -5.36
N ALA A 29 -5.54 0.71 -6.20
CA ALA A 29 -6.73 -0.13 -6.12
C ALA A 29 -6.80 -0.90 -4.79
N GLY A 30 -5.66 -1.47 -4.36
CA GLY A 30 -5.54 -2.14 -3.07
C GLY A 30 -5.84 -1.21 -1.91
N SER A 31 -5.31 0.01 -1.91
CA SER A 31 -5.59 1.00 -0.85
C SER A 31 -7.06 1.38 -0.79
N ALA A 32 -7.69 1.64 -1.94
CA ALA A 32 -9.11 1.98 -1.99
C ALA A 32 -9.99 0.84 -1.45
N LEU A 33 -9.70 -0.41 -1.83
CA LEU A 33 -10.45 -1.56 -1.35
C LEU A 33 -10.22 -1.80 0.15
N LYS A 34 -8.97 -1.72 0.62
CA LYS A 34 -8.64 -1.80 2.05
C LYS A 34 -9.41 -0.77 2.85
N SER A 35 -9.37 0.51 2.47
CA SER A 35 -10.10 1.58 3.16
C SER A 35 -11.61 1.33 3.20
N THR A 36 -12.17 0.67 2.18
CA THR A 36 -13.58 0.28 2.16
C THR A 36 -13.84 -0.85 3.15
N VAL A 37 -13.02 -1.91 3.12
CA VAL A 37 -13.14 -3.07 4.00
C VAL A 37 -12.94 -2.71 5.47
N GLU A 38 -12.00 -1.82 5.78
CA GLU A 38 -11.75 -1.38 7.15
C GLU A 38 -12.98 -0.70 7.79
N ARG A 39 -13.79 -0.01 6.99
CA ARG A 39 -15.07 0.55 7.48
C ARG A 39 -16.06 -0.53 7.88
N PHE A 40 -16.07 -1.67 7.20
CA PHE A 40 -16.94 -2.81 7.52
C PHE A 40 -16.41 -3.64 8.70
N LEU A 41 -15.09 -3.83 8.78
CA LEU A 41 -14.45 -4.64 9.83
C LEU A 41 -14.32 -3.90 11.17
N GLN A 42 -14.68 -2.62 11.23
CA GLN A 42 -14.59 -1.78 12.45
C GLN A 42 -13.23 -1.90 13.13
N VAL A 43 -12.18 -1.74 12.34
CA VAL A 43 -10.81 -2.04 12.77
C VAL A 43 -10.31 -1.07 13.83
N ARG A 44 -11.05 0.00 14.11
CA ARG A 44 -10.74 0.99 15.15
C ARG A 44 -11.99 1.33 15.93
N LYS A 45 -11.79 1.74 17.18
CA LYS A 45 -12.86 2.39 17.96
C LYS A 45 -13.09 3.80 17.40
N ILE A 46 -14.32 4.27 17.49
CA ILE A 46 -14.77 5.55 16.92
C ILE A 46 -14.06 6.75 17.58
N ASP A 47 -13.52 6.58 18.79
CA ASP A 47 -12.86 7.62 19.59
C ASP A 47 -11.33 7.69 19.41
N GLU A 48 -10.72 6.81 18.62
CA GLU A 48 -9.26 6.76 18.45
C GLU A 48 -8.82 7.27 17.07
N LYS A 49 -8.02 8.35 17.06
CA LYS A 49 -7.44 8.89 15.83
C LYS A 49 -6.50 7.88 15.18
N SER A 50 -6.60 7.77 13.85
CA SER A 50 -5.73 6.95 13.04
C SER A 50 -4.28 7.42 13.09
N ALA A 51 -3.30 6.51 12.94
CA ALA A 51 -1.88 6.87 12.88
C ALA A 51 -1.60 7.91 11.77
N GLN A 52 -2.33 7.79 10.66
CA GLN A 52 -2.32 8.70 9.53
C GLN A 52 -2.77 10.11 9.92
N VAL A 53 -3.89 10.22 10.64
CA VAL A 53 -4.38 11.49 11.17
C VAL A 53 -3.38 12.07 12.17
N LYS A 54 -2.75 11.26 13.02
CA LYS A 54 -1.71 11.74 13.95
C LYS A 54 -0.50 12.33 13.21
N VAL A 55 -0.03 11.69 12.13
CA VAL A 55 1.05 12.25 11.29
C VAL A 55 0.62 13.59 10.68
N MET A 56 -0.60 13.65 10.14
CA MET A 56 -1.10 14.86 9.53
C MET A 56 -1.38 15.97 10.55
N ASP A 57 -1.81 15.64 11.78
CA ASP A 57 -1.95 16.56 12.90
C ASP A 57 -0.60 17.16 13.29
N GLN A 58 0.44 16.33 13.40
CA GLN A 58 1.79 16.82 13.70
C GLN A 58 2.30 17.80 12.63
N LEU A 59 2.00 17.55 11.36
CA LEU A 59 2.34 18.46 10.26
C LEU A 59 1.50 19.74 10.30
N ALA A 60 0.18 19.62 10.51
CA ALA A 60 -0.73 20.75 10.58
C ALA A 60 -0.39 21.69 11.73
N VAL A 61 -0.07 21.16 12.92
CA VAL A 61 0.37 21.95 14.07
C VAL A 61 1.68 22.68 13.77
N LYS A 62 2.64 22.02 13.11
CA LYS A 62 3.91 22.66 12.73
C LYS A 62 3.75 23.81 11.72
N LEU A 63 2.81 23.68 10.78
CA LEU A 63 2.63 24.65 9.70
C LEU A 63 1.62 25.76 10.04
N THR A 64 0.56 25.43 10.77
CA THR A 64 -0.60 26.31 11.00
C THR A 64 -0.85 26.61 12.48
N GLY A 65 -0.20 25.90 13.40
CA GLY A 65 -0.43 26.02 14.84
C GLY A 65 -1.66 25.28 15.35
N THR A 66 -2.45 24.64 14.48
CA THR A 66 -3.69 23.94 14.86
C THR A 66 -3.75 22.52 14.29
N PRO A 67 -4.33 21.55 15.01
CA PRO A 67 -4.54 20.19 14.51
C PRO A 67 -5.64 20.15 13.44
N ILE A 68 -5.73 19.03 12.73
CA ILE A 68 -6.79 18.80 11.75
C ILE A 68 -8.13 18.70 12.46
N LYS A 69 -9.13 19.39 11.92
CA LYS A 69 -10.52 19.33 12.40
C LYS A 69 -11.08 17.92 12.20
N LEU A 70 -11.92 17.48 13.15
CA LEU A 70 -12.54 16.15 13.14
C LEU A 70 -13.26 15.84 11.80
N GLU A 71 -13.94 16.83 11.23
CA GLU A 71 -14.62 16.75 9.93
C GLU A 71 -13.70 16.38 8.75
N ASN A 72 -12.39 16.63 8.87
CA ASN A 72 -11.39 16.40 7.84
C ASN A 72 -10.54 15.14 8.07
N GLU A 73 -10.72 14.42 9.18
CA GLU A 73 -9.87 13.26 9.52
C GLU A 73 -9.96 12.15 8.46
N GLY A 74 -11.15 11.90 7.92
CA GLY A 74 -11.33 10.90 6.86
C GLY A 74 -10.65 11.26 5.54
N ILE A 75 -10.46 12.57 5.26
CA ILE A 75 -9.71 13.06 4.09
C ILE A 75 -8.21 12.96 4.40
N ALA A 76 -7.79 13.40 5.58
CA ALA A 76 -6.39 13.32 6.03
C ALA A 76 -5.87 11.88 6.02
N GLU A 77 -6.69 10.91 6.43
CA GLU A 77 -6.32 9.50 6.39
C GLU A 77 -6.10 8.98 4.96
N GLN A 78 -6.98 9.36 4.02
CA GLN A 78 -6.84 8.97 2.61
C GLN A 78 -5.64 9.62 1.93
N LEU A 79 -5.32 10.87 2.29
CA LEU A 79 -4.14 11.59 1.79
C LEU A 79 -2.82 10.91 2.17
N VAL A 80 -2.80 10.10 3.23
CA VAL A 80 -1.64 9.30 3.61
C VAL A 80 -1.72 7.89 3.03
N ASN A 81 -2.86 7.20 3.17
CA ASN A 81 -3.01 5.79 2.79
C ASN A 81 -2.91 5.55 1.28
N ILE A 82 -3.47 6.44 0.46
CA ILE A 82 -3.50 6.25 -0.99
C ILE A 82 -2.08 6.41 -1.58
N PRO A 83 -1.32 7.49 -1.32
CA PRO A 83 0.04 7.62 -1.83
C PRO A 83 1.00 6.55 -1.29
N LEU A 84 0.88 6.16 -0.01
CA LEU A 84 1.70 5.08 0.54
C LEU A 84 1.42 3.76 -0.17
N GLY A 85 0.16 3.38 -0.35
CA GLY A 85 -0.17 2.15 -1.06
C GLY A 85 0.27 2.17 -2.52
N ALA A 86 0.14 3.30 -3.20
CA ALA A 86 0.64 3.47 -4.57
C ALA A 86 2.17 3.28 -4.64
N THR A 87 2.91 3.81 -3.66
CA THR A 87 4.37 3.68 -3.55
C THR A 87 4.78 2.24 -3.29
N VAL A 88 4.14 1.58 -2.31
CA VAL A 88 4.37 0.15 -2.01
C VAL A 88 4.07 -0.71 -3.24
N GLY A 89 2.95 -0.46 -3.90
CA GLY A 89 2.56 -1.13 -5.14
C GLY A 89 3.58 -0.93 -6.25
N ALA A 90 4.08 0.29 -6.46
CA ALA A 90 5.10 0.59 -7.47
C ALA A 90 6.42 -0.17 -7.23
N VAL A 91 6.89 -0.19 -5.98
CA VAL A 91 8.09 -0.96 -5.57
C VAL A 91 7.87 -2.46 -5.79
N TYR A 92 6.71 -2.98 -5.39
CA TYR A 92 6.34 -4.37 -5.60
C TYR A 92 6.28 -4.73 -7.10
N GLY A 93 5.69 -3.86 -7.92
CA GLY A 93 5.60 -4.00 -9.37
C GLY A 93 6.96 -3.99 -10.06
N TYR A 94 7.89 -3.14 -9.61
CA TYR A 94 9.28 -3.18 -10.07
C TYR A 94 9.98 -4.51 -9.73
N GLY A 95 9.73 -5.05 -8.53
CA GLY A 95 10.24 -6.36 -8.12
C GLY A 95 9.69 -7.51 -8.98
N LYS A 96 8.45 -7.39 -9.44
CA LYS A 96 7.75 -8.35 -10.31
C LYS A 96 7.85 -8.02 -11.81
N ARG A 97 8.75 -7.13 -12.23
CA ARG A 97 8.80 -6.59 -13.60
C ARG A 97 8.85 -7.64 -14.72
N ASP A 98 9.51 -8.77 -14.46
CA ASP A 98 9.67 -9.86 -15.44
C ASP A 98 8.53 -10.91 -15.37
N ASN A 99 7.62 -10.80 -14.39
CA ASN A 99 6.54 -11.75 -14.19
C ASN A 99 5.16 -11.05 -14.31
N THR A 100 4.44 -11.35 -15.39
CA THR A 100 3.09 -10.82 -15.62
C THR A 100 1.99 -11.64 -14.97
N GLU A 101 2.27 -12.88 -14.56
CA GLU A 101 1.29 -13.76 -13.96
C GLU A 101 0.86 -13.25 -12.59
N VAL A 102 -0.41 -13.52 -12.27
CA VAL A 102 -1.00 -13.24 -10.96
C VAL A 102 -0.70 -14.40 -10.01
N ASN A 103 -0.13 -14.08 -8.86
CA ASN A 103 0.09 -15.05 -7.78
C ASN A 103 -0.52 -14.53 -6.47
N ILE A 104 -1.72 -15.02 -6.13
CA ILE A 104 -2.46 -14.61 -4.93
C ILE A 104 -1.63 -14.76 -3.64
N LEU A 105 -0.75 -15.77 -3.56
CA LEU A 105 0.13 -15.95 -2.40
C LEU A 105 1.14 -14.80 -2.27
N ASP A 106 1.74 -14.35 -3.37
CA ASP A 106 2.64 -13.19 -3.36
C ASP A 106 1.90 -11.94 -2.88
N GLY A 107 0.64 -11.77 -3.30
CA GLY A 107 -0.23 -10.68 -2.83
C GLY A 107 -0.53 -10.78 -1.33
N ALA A 108 -0.84 -11.97 -0.81
CA ALA A 108 -1.05 -12.17 0.62
C ALA A 108 0.23 -11.89 1.43
N ILE A 109 1.39 -12.32 0.94
CA ILE A 109 2.70 -12.03 1.54
C ILE A 109 2.97 -10.51 1.53
N LEU A 110 2.71 -9.82 0.42
CA LEU A 110 2.83 -8.36 0.34
C LEU A 110 1.95 -7.67 1.40
N GLY A 111 0.70 -8.12 1.54
CA GLY A 111 -0.22 -7.59 2.54
C GLY A 111 0.28 -7.81 3.97
N GLY A 112 0.58 -9.06 4.32
CA GLY A 112 1.07 -9.42 5.65
C GLY A 112 2.39 -8.73 6.02
N THR A 113 3.33 -8.62 5.08
CA THR A 113 4.60 -7.92 5.31
C THR A 113 4.41 -6.41 5.46
N THR A 114 3.51 -5.80 4.69
CA THR A 114 3.15 -4.39 4.85
C THR A 114 2.54 -4.13 6.23
N TRP A 115 1.62 -4.99 6.67
CA TRP A 115 1.03 -4.92 8.01
C TRP A 115 2.09 -5.04 9.11
N ALA A 116 2.95 -6.07 9.06
CA ALA A 116 3.99 -6.27 10.07
C ALA A 116 5.01 -5.11 10.09
N SER A 117 5.38 -4.58 8.92
CA SER A 117 6.33 -3.47 8.82
C SER A 117 5.74 -2.14 9.33
N THR A 118 4.41 -2.03 9.40
CA THR A 118 3.72 -0.82 9.85
C THR A 118 3.20 -0.98 11.27
N HIS A 119 2.22 -1.85 11.49
CA HIS A 119 1.50 -2.01 12.75
C HIS A 119 2.31 -2.73 13.83
N GLU A 120 3.14 -3.71 13.47
CA GLU A 120 3.97 -4.44 14.46
C GLU A 120 5.28 -3.71 14.78
N THR A 121 5.70 -2.74 13.96
CA THR A 121 7.04 -2.15 14.08
C THR A 121 7.03 -0.62 13.96
N SER A 122 6.85 -0.07 12.75
CA SER A 122 7.08 1.35 12.50
C SER A 122 6.14 2.29 13.28
N LEU A 123 4.83 2.02 13.29
CA LEU A 123 3.85 2.88 13.96
C LEU A 123 4.01 2.89 15.50
N PRO A 124 4.19 1.74 16.18
CA PRO A 124 4.50 1.74 17.61
C PRO A 124 5.81 2.44 17.95
N LEU A 125 6.89 2.20 17.17
CA LEU A 125 8.20 2.83 17.41
C LEU A 125 8.16 4.35 17.26
N MET A 126 7.30 4.87 16.38
CA MET A 126 7.09 6.31 16.19
C MET A 126 6.08 6.91 17.18
N GLY A 127 5.51 6.11 18.08
CA GLY A 127 4.46 6.55 19.01
C GLY A 127 3.14 6.93 18.33
N LEU A 128 2.94 6.50 17.08
CA LEU A 128 1.75 6.78 16.29
C LEU A 128 0.65 5.75 16.54
N ASP A 129 0.99 4.60 17.11
CA ASP A 129 0.04 3.58 17.53
C ASP A 129 0.40 2.99 18.91
N ARG A 130 -0.53 2.26 19.51
CA ARG A 130 -0.29 1.50 20.74
C ARG A 130 0.67 0.35 20.47
N SER A 131 1.39 -0.10 21.51
CA SER A 131 2.18 -1.33 21.42
C SER A 131 1.27 -2.50 20.98
N PRO A 132 1.71 -3.39 20.08
CA PRO A 132 0.90 -4.50 19.59
C PRO A 132 0.25 -5.33 20.70
N GLU A 133 0.99 -5.60 21.78
CA GLU A 133 0.52 -6.36 22.95
C GLU A 133 -0.71 -5.75 23.66
N LYS A 134 -0.98 -4.45 23.43
CA LYS A 134 -2.12 -3.72 24.02
C LYS A 134 -3.33 -3.63 23.09
N ILE A 135 -3.22 -4.16 21.86
CA ILE A 135 -4.29 -4.17 20.87
C ILE A 135 -5.04 -5.50 21.01
N PRO A 136 -6.39 -5.50 21.09
CA PRO A 136 -7.16 -6.74 21.13
C PRO A 136 -6.84 -7.63 19.92
N LEU A 137 -6.64 -8.94 20.13
CA LEU A 137 -6.29 -9.88 19.06
C LEU A 137 -7.26 -9.83 17.87
N LYS A 138 -8.57 -9.68 18.14
CA LYS A 138 -9.59 -9.52 17.09
C LYS A 138 -9.32 -8.31 16.20
N THR A 139 -8.88 -7.20 16.79
CA THR A 139 -8.52 -5.98 16.05
C THR A 139 -7.30 -6.22 15.19
N GLN A 140 -6.22 -6.79 15.74
CA GLN A 140 -5.03 -7.14 14.95
C GLN A 140 -5.36 -8.06 13.78
N MET A 141 -6.23 -9.06 13.98
CA MET A 141 -6.66 -9.96 12.91
C MET A 141 -7.45 -9.23 11.82
N HIS A 142 -8.32 -8.29 12.19
CA HIS A 142 -9.05 -7.47 11.23
C HIS A 142 -8.09 -6.53 10.46
N GLU A 143 -7.08 -5.95 11.12
CA GLU A 143 -6.04 -5.13 10.46
C GLU A 143 -5.23 -5.96 9.47
N LEU A 144 -4.78 -7.14 9.90
CA LEU A 144 -4.05 -8.08 9.04
C LEU A 144 -4.89 -8.49 7.85
N LEU A 145 -6.17 -8.85 8.05
CA LEU A 145 -7.07 -9.21 6.97
C LEU A 145 -7.24 -8.08 5.95
N ALA A 146 -7.43 -6.85 6.42
CA ALA A 146 -7.54 -5.68 5.54
C ALA A 146 -6.25 -5.46 4.71
N HIS A 147 -5.08 -5.71 5.30
CA HIS A 147 -3.81 -5.64 4.59
C HIS A 147 -3.58 -6.80 3.61
N VAL A 148 -3.99 -8.02 3.95
CA VAL A 148 -4.00 -9.15 3.02
C VAL A 148 -4.88 -8.83 1.81
N ILE A 149 -6.05 -8.25 2.03
CA ILE A 149 -6.93 -7.79 0.93
C ILE A 149 -6.25 -6.70 0.09
N PHE A 150 -5.58 -5.73 0.72
CA PHE A 150 -4.74 -4.75 0.01
C PHE A 150 -3.72 -5.44 -0.91
N GLY A 151 -2.94 -6.38 -0.37
CA GLY A 151 -1.85 -7.02 -1.10
C GLY A 151 -2.34 -7.94 -2.22
N VAL A 152 -3.38 -8.75 -1.96
CA VAL A 152 -4.02 -9.60 -2.99
C VAL A 152 -4.60 -8.75 -4.11
N THR A 153 -5.30 -7.67 -3.78
CA THR A 153 -5.86 -6.75 -4.78
C THR A 153 -4.77 -6.08 -5.60
N THR A 154 -3.70 -5.64 -4.94
CA THR A 154 -2.53 -5.07 -5.59
C THR A 154 -1.93 -6.04 -6.61
N GLU A 155 -1.75 -7.30 -6.23
CA GLU A 155 -1.17 -8.32 -7.10
C GLU A 155 -2.07 -8.67 -8.30
N VAL A 156 -3.38 -8.81 -8.06
CA VAL A 156 -4.34 -9.07 -9.13
C VAL A 156 -4.35 -7.93 -10.15
N VAL A 157 -4.52 -6.69 -9.68
CA VAL A 157 -4.58 -5.52 -10.57
C VAL A 157 -3.24 -5.28 -11.25
N ARG A 158 -2.12 -5.42 -10.55
CA ARG A 158 -0.77 -5.35 -11.13
C ARG A 158 -0.63 -6.36 -12.26
N GLY A 159 -0.94 -7.64 -12.03
CA GLY A 159 -0.81 -8.68 -13.06
C GLY A 159 -1.64 -8.35 -14.31
N PHE A 160 -2.92 -8.00 -14.15
CA PHE A 160 -3.79 -7.63 -15.27
C PHE A 160 -3.29 -6.41 -16.05
N VAL A 161 -2.89 -5.34 -15.36
CA VAL A 161 -2.37 -4.13 -16.02
C VAL A 161 -1.04 -4.42 -16.72
N ASN A 162 -0.13 -5.16 -16.08
CA ASN A 162 1.18 -5.48 -16.61
C ASN A 162 1.07 -6.36 -17.87
N GLU A 163 0.17 -7.32 -17.87
CA GLU A 163 -0.11 -8.18 -19.02
C GLU A 163 -0.71 -7.37 -20.18
N LYS A 164 -1.70 -6.52 -19.90
CA LYS A 164 -2.32 -5.68 -20.92
C LYS A 164 -1.33 -4.70 -21.55
N LEU A 165 -0.44 -4.10 -20.75
CA LEU A 165 0.59 -3.20 -21.27
C LEU A 165 1.62 -3.94 -22.13
N LYS A 166 1.94 -5.20 -21.81
CA LYS A 166 2.85 -6.02 -22.62
C LYS A 166 2.26 -6.34 -23.98
N GLN A 167 1.03 -6.83 -24.02
CA GLN A 167 0.33 -7.15 -25.27
C GLN A 167 0.30 -5.94 -26.20
N ARG A 168 0.02 -4.75 -25.66
CA ARG A 168 0.01 -3.49 -26.43
C ARG A 168 1.36 -3.10 -27.00
N LEU A 169 2.46 -3.42 -26.33
CA LEU A 169 3.82 -3.17 -26.83
C LEU A 169 4.28 -4.21 -27.85
N GLU A 170 3.69 -5.41 -27.85
CA GLU A 170 3.97 -6.46 -28.85
C GLU A 170 3.16 -6.26 -30.14
N GLU A 171 2.06 -5.51 -30.09
CA GLU A 171 1.21 -5.17 -31.24
C GLU A 171 1.69 -3.93 -32.04
N GLU A 172 2.54 -3.08 -31.45
CA GLU A 172 3.11 -1.86 -32.05
C GLU A 172 4.46 -2.11 -32.73
#